data_AF-A0A6V7KX30-F1
#
_entry.id   AF-A0A6V7KX30-F1
#
_cell.length_a   1.000
_cell.length_b   1.000
_cell.length_c   1.000
_cell.angle_alpha   90.00
_cell.angle_beta   90.00
_cell.angle_gamma   90.00
#
_symmetry.space_group_name_H-M   'P 1'
#
loop_
_entity.id
_entity.type
_entity.pdbx_description
1 polymer ?
#
loop_
_entity_poly.entity_id
_entity_poly.type
_entity_poly.pdbx_seq_one_letter_code
_entity_poly.pdbx_strand_id
1 'polypeptide(L)' 'DYSAREWVKQGAPKEKLMIGMPTYGRSFTLVDKDKFDIGAPASGGGIPGNFTDESGFLSYYE' A
#
# COMPACT_ATOMS: atom_id res chain seq x y z
N ASP A 1 9.78 7.37 3.61
CA ASP A 1 10.88 8.34 3.84
C ASP A 1 10.38 9.69 4.34
N TYR A 2 9.65 10.48 3.54
CA TYR A 2 9.13 11.79 3.97
C TYR A 2 8.39 11.76 5.32
N SER A 3 7.45 10.83 5.50
CA SER A 3 6.66 10.72 6.74
C SER A 3 7.52 10.48 7.98
N ALA A 4 8.54 9.62 7.91
CA ALA A 4 9.44 9.37 9.03
C ALA A 4 10.32 10.60 9.34
N ARG A 5 10.77 11.32 8.29
CA ARG A 5 11.52 12.58 8.46
C ARG A 5 10.67 13.68 9.06
N GLU A 6 9.39 13.74 8.74
CA GLU A 6 8.47 14.72 9.32
C GLU A 6 8.27 14.50 10.83
N TRP A 7 8.10 13.24 11.28
CA TRP A 7 8.06 12.93 12.71
C TRP A 7 9.32 13.39 13.45
N VAL A 8 10.50 13.16 12.87
CA VAL A 8 11.77 13.63 13.45
C VAL A 8 11.83 15.16 13.49
N LYS A 9 11.38 15.84 12.42
CA LYS A 9 11.33 17.31 12.34
C LYS A 9 10.40 17.90 13.41
N GLN A 10 9.32 17.22 13.73
CA GLN A 10 8.38 17.61 14.80
C GLN A 10 8.88 17.24 16.22
N GLY A 11 10.08 16.68 16.34
CA GLY A 11 10.74 16.43 17.63
C GLY A 11 10.65 14.98 18.13
N ALA A 12 10.21 14.03 17.31
CA ALA A 12 10.24 12.62 17.67
C ALA A 12 11.70 12.12 17.75
N PRO A 13 12.14 11.54 18.90
CA PRO A 13 13.46 10.92 19.01
C PRO A 13 13.57 9.72 18.07
N LYS A 14 14.65 9.64 17.29
CA LYS A 14 14.83 8.63 16.24
C LYS A 14 14.82 7.21 16.78
N GLU A 15 15.43 7.01 17.95
CA GLU A 15 15.51 5.72 18.64
C GLU A 15 14.16 5.21 19.16
N LYS A 16 13.15 6.08 19.22
CA LYS A 16 11.77 5.73 19.58
C LYS A 16 10.85 5.59 18.37
N LEU A 17 11.35 5.86 17.16
CA LEU A 17 10.55 5.87 15.95
C LEU A 17 10.59 4.47 15.31
N MET A 18 9.49 3.74 15.44
CA MET A 18 9.32 2.43 14.80
C MET A 18 8.75 2.61 13.39
N ILE A 19 9.51 2.18 12.38
CA ILE A 19 9.10 2.25 10.98
C ILE A 19 8.15 1.08 10.68
N GLY A 20 6.92 1.39 10.28
CA GLY A 20 5.95 0.37 9.86
C GLY A 20 6.41 -0.33 8.58
N MET A 21 6.45 -1.67 8.61
CA MET A 21 6.74 -2.53 7.46
C MET A 21 5.50 -3.37 7.16
N PRO A 22 4.75 -3.08 6.08
CA PRO A 22 3.55 -3.83 5.75
C PRO A 22 3.89 -5.20 5.15
N THR A 23 3.24 -6.25 5.62
CA THR A 23 3.26 -7.60 5.03
C THR A 23 2.04 -7.84 4.14
N TYR A 24 1.53 -6.78 3.51
CA TYR A 24 0.37 -6.77 2.62
C TYR A 24 0.60 -5.78 1.48
N GLY A 25 -0.12 -5.98 0.37
CA GLY A 25 -0.21 -5.08 -0.76
C GLY A 25 -1.62 -4.50 -0.92
N ARG A 26 -1.72 -3.38 -1.64
CA ARG A 26 -2.99 -2.87 -2.15
C ARG A 26 -3.07 -3.17 -3.64
N SER A 27 -4.19 -3.73 -4.08
CA SER A 27 -4.41 -4.13 -5.49
C SER A 27 -5.50 -3.27 -6.14
N PHE A 28 -5.49 -3.17 -7.46
CA PHE A 28 -6.42 -2.35 -8.23
C PHE A 28 -6.91 -3.09 -9.47
N THR A 29 -8.15 -2.82 -9.87
CA THR A 29 -8.68 -3.28 -11.17
C THR A 29 -8.45 -2.19 -12.19
N LEU A 30 -7.61 -2.46 -13.20
CA LEU A 30 -7.30 -1.51 -14.27
C LEU A 30 -8.50 -1.29 -15.19
N VAL A 31 -8.72 -0.05 -15.64
CA VAL A 31 -9.71 0.26 -16.68
C VAL A 31 -9.29 -0.33 -18.02
N ASP A 32 -7.98 -0.31 -18.30
CA ASP A 32 -7.36 -0.79 -19.52
C ASP A 32 -6.19 -1.70 -19.15
N LYS A 33 -6.25 -2.97 -19.60
CA LYS A 33 -5.25 -3.99 -19.24
C LYS A 33 -3.88 -3.72 -19.86
N ASP A 34 -3.84 -2.95 -20.94
CA ASP A 34 -2.59 -2.60 -21.62
C ASP A 34 -1.92 -1.37 -20.98
N LYS A 35 -2.56 -0.75 -19.97
CA LYS A 35 -2.03 0.39 -19.20
C LYS A 35 -1.79 0.00 -17.75
N PHE A 36 -0.59 -0.49 -17.46
CA PHE A 36 -0.22 -1.03 -16.14
C PHE A 36 0.88 -0.22 -15.43
N ASP A 37 1.24 0.95 -15.96
CA ASP A 37 2.24 1.84 -15.35
C ASP A 37 1.72 2.53 -14.08
N ILE A 38 2.65 3.09 -13.28
CA ILE A 38 2.31 3.88 -12.10
C ILE A 38 1.45 5.07 -12.51
N GLY A 39 0.24 5.17 -11.93
CA GLY A 39 -0.73 6.23 -12.23
C GLY A 39 -1.74 5.88 -13.32
N ALA A 40 -1.75 4.64 -13.84
CA ALA A 40 -2.76 4.19 -14.78
C ALA A 40 -4.18 4.26 -14.18
N PRO A 41 -5.22 4.53 -15.00
CA PRO A 41 -6.61 4.58 -14.53
C PRO A 41 -7.10 3.22 -13.98
N ALA A 42 -7.68 3.26 -12.78
CA ALA A 42 -8.30 2.10 -12.13
C ALA A 42 -9.81 2.32 -11.97
N SER A 43 -10.60 1.27 -12.14
CA SER A 43 -12.05 1.27 -11.91
C SER A 43 -12.41 1.03 -10.44
N GLY A 44 -11.49 0.48 -9.65
CA GLY A 44 -11.67 0.21 -8.23
C GLY A 44 -10.56 -0.65 -7.63
N GLY A 45 -10.83 -1.20 -6.44
CA GLY A 45 -9.96 -2.18 -5.79
C GLY A 45 -9.80 -3.44 -6.63
N GLY A 46 -8.68 -4.15 -6.44
CA GLY A 46 -8.46 -5.46 -7.05
C GLY A 46 -9.44 -6.50 -6.54
N ILE A 47 -9.42 -7.67 -7.19
CA ILE A 47 -10.20 -8.84 -6.77
C ILE A 47 -9.81 -9.20 -5.32
N PRO A 48 -10.79 -9.41 -4.42
CA PRO A 48 -10.51 -9.84 -3.06
C PRO A 48 -9.65 -11.11 -3.01
N GLY A 49 -8.71 -11.15 -2.08
CA GLY A 49 -7.92 -12.36 -1.82
C GLY A 49 -8.80 -13.48 -1.26
N ASN A 50 -8.41 -14.73 -1.54
CA ASN A 50 -9.18 -15.91 -1.11
C ASN A 50 -9.29 -16.05 0.42
N PHE A 51 -8.38 -15.43 1.17
CA PHE A 51 -8.31 -15.54 2.62
C PHE A 51 -8.63 -14.22 3.32
N THR A 52 -8.20 -13.09 2.76
CA THR A 52 -8.44 -11.76 3.34
C THR A 52 -9.82 -11.20 3.01
N ASP A 53 -10.42 -11.62 1.89
CA ASP A 53 -11.78 -11.26 1.44
C ASP A 53 -12.07 -9.74 1.44
N GLU A 54 -11.02 -8.92 1.26
CA GLU A 54 -11.13 -7.46 1.15
C GLU A 54 -10.69 -7.02 -0.25
N SER A 55 -11.60 -6.37 -0.99
CA SER A 55 -11.27 -5.83 -2.31
C SER A 55 -10.16 -4.77 -2.21
N GLY A 56 -9.15 -4.92 -3.06
CA GLY A 56 -7.99 -4.04 -3.07
C GLY A 56 -7.00 -4.29 -1.95
N PHE A 57 -7.09 -5.40 -1.23
CA PHE A 57 -6.12 -5.82 -0.23
C PHE A 57 -5.67 -7.26 -0.52
N LEU A 58 -4.37 -7.52 -0.40
CA LEU A 58 -3.81 -8.87 -0.45
C LEU A 58 -2.73 -8.98 0.62
N SER A 59 -2.80 -10.03 1.42
CA SER A 59 -1.71 -10.43 2.30
C SER A 59 -0.54 -10.99 1.49
N TYR A 60 0.66 -11.05 2.07
CA TYR A 60 1.86 -11.50 1.35
C TYR A 60 1.76 -12.92 0.75
N TYR A 61 0.92 -13.79 1.30
CA TYR A 61 0.77 -15.17 0.84
C TYR A 61 -0.34 -15.37 -0.20
N GLU A 62 -1.09 -14.31 -0.53
CA GLU A 62 -2.16 -14.31 -1.54
C GLU A 62 -1.66 -13.89 -2.92
#